data_AF-A0A645H777-F1
#
_entry.id   AF-A0A645H777-F1
#
_cell.length_a   1.000
_cell.length_b   1.000
_cell.length_c   1.000
_cell.angle_alpha   90.00
_cell.angle_beta   90.00
_cell.angle_gamma   90.00
#
_symmetry.space_group_name_H-M   'P 1'
#
loop_
_entity.id
_entity.type
_entity.pdbx_description
1 polymer ?
#
loop_
_entity_poly.entity_id
_entity_poly.type
_entity_poly.pdbx_seq_one_letter_code
_entity_poly.pdbx_strand_id
1 'polypeptide(L)'
;MRIERILSKNDVNSYIKYLGADLIITVGCGTSSEEGIQFCGKNNIDVIVTDYHSYNSCYSEGIVINPNNPRCNYPFKELGSAGVAYKLAETISFYYKMTCLQKYLDLVMIGTVTKKLSIRGENKFFVEEGLKQLKSTNNYGIKALLEEHNTHYKEDFFNLETIASIFPEMIPEERINNSRIIVELLTTNDSYRAAQISKYLYSEIKRRAKN
;
A
#
# COMPACT_ATOMS: atom_id res chain seq x y z
N MET A 1 10.54 1.08 18.32
CA MET A 1 9.51 2.10 18.59
C MET A 1 8.83 2.37 17.25
N ARG A 2 7.58 1.93 17.06
CA ARG A 2 6.89 2.11 15.77
C ARG A 2 6.74 3.63 15.56
N ILE A 3 7.31 4.18 14.50
CA ILE A 3 7.09 5.58 14.14
C ILE A 3 5.59 5.71 13.84
N GLU A 4 4.84 6.42 14.68
CA GLU A 4 3.45 6.73 14.39
C GLU A 4 3.42 7.59 13.11
N ARG A 5 2.88 7.02 12.03
CA ARG A 5 2.70 7.72 10.76
C ARG A 5 1.47 8.61 10.91
N ILE A 6 1.70 9.84 11.36
CA ILE A 6 0.65 10.85 11.50
C ILE A 6 0.69 11.85 10.35
N LEU A 7 -0.48 12.31 9.91
CA LEU A 7 -0.59 13.52 9.10
C LEU A 7 -0.38 14.71 10.05
N SER A 8 0.76 15.39 9.95
CA SER A 8 1.06 16.53 10.82
C SER A 8 0.72 17.87 10.16
N LYS A 9 0.53 18.92 10.97
CA LYS A 9 0.36 20.30 10.49
C LYS A 9 1.54 20.76 9.62
N ASN A 10 2.74 20.29 9.94
CA ASN A 10 3.95 20.61 9.19
C ASN A 10 3.93 20.00 7.79
N ASP A 11 3.45 18.76 7.64
CA ASP A 11 3.30 18.12 6.33
C ASP A 11 2.31 18.89 5.46
N VAL A 12 1.19 19.32 6.06
CA VAL A 12 0.16 20.09 5.36
C VAL A 12 0.69 21.43 4.86
N ASN A 13 1.38 22.20 5.73
CA ASN A 13 1.90 23.51 5.35
C ASN A 13 3.08 23.43 4.38
N SER A 14 3.98 22.47 4.56
CA SER A 14 5.25 22.45 3.83
C SER A 14 5.12 21.79 2.46
N TYR A 15 4.25 20.79 2.31
CA TYR A 15 4.14 20.00 1.09
C TYR A 15 2.76 20.09 0.46
N ILE A 16 1.70 19.82 1.21
CA ILE A 16 0.37 19.63 0.63
C ILE A 16 -0.20 20.94 0.07
N LYS A 17 -0.09 22.04 0.83
CA LYS A 17 -0.49 23.36 0.34
C LYS A 17 0.35 23.82 -0.85
N TYR A 18 1.64 23.53 -0.83
CA TYR A 18 2.53 23.86 -1.94
C TYR A 18 2.14 23.10 -3.23
N LEU A 19 1.68 21.86 -3.09
CA LEU A 19 1.15 21.06 -4.20
C LEU A 19 -0.24 21.51 -4.67
N GLY A 20 -0.92 22.40 -3.93
CA GLY A 20 -2.26 22.89 -4.27
C GLY A 20 -3.35 21.83 -4.20
N ALA A 21 -3.23 20.87 -3.27
CA ALA A 21 -4.21 19.79 -3.14
C ALA A 21 -5.43 20.22 -2.33
N ASP A 22 -6.62 20.03 -2.91
CA ASP A 22 -7.91 20.25 -2.24
C ASP A 22 -8.45 18.99 -1.52
N LEU A 23 -7.88 17.81 -1.82
CA LEU A 23 -8.26 16.52 -1.24
C LEU A 23 -7.02 15.70 -0.88
N ILE A 24 -7.02 15.11 0.31
CA ILE A 24 -6.05 14.12 0.76
C ILE A 24 -6.74 12.78 0.97
N ILE A 25 -6.17 11.72 0.41
CA ILE A 25 -6.54 10.33 0.73
C ILE A 25 -5.33 9.67 1.39
N THR A 26 -5.44 9.33 2.68
CA THR A 26 -4.37 8.62 3.39
C THR A 26 -4.44 7.13 3.09
N VAL A 27 -3.32 6.41 3.22
CA VAL A 27 -3.24 4.95 2.99
C VAL A 27 -2.45 4.27 4.11
N GLY A 28 -3.14 3.48 4.92
CA GLY A 28 -2.56 2.75 6.06
C GLY A 28 -2.11 3.65 7.22
N CYS A 29 -2.65 4.85 7.31
CA CYS A 29 -2.38 5.81 8.36
C CYS A 29 -3.53 6.82 8.50
N GLY A 30 -3.49 7.64 9.55
CA GLY A 30 -4.45 8.72 9.77
C GLY A 30 -5.38 8.54 10.97
N THR A 31 -5.51 7.31 11.51
CA THR A 31 -6.33 7.00 12.72
C THR A 31 -5.81 7.61 14.03
N SER A 32 -4.62 8.23 14.01
CA SER A 32 -4.09 9.03 15.12
C SER A 32 -3.78 10.47 14.69
N SER A 33 -4.38 10.98 13.62
CA SER A 33 -4.00 12.27 13.00
C SER A 33 -5.02 13.39 13.18
N GLU A 34 -5.73 13.40 14.31
CA GLU A 34 -6.80 14.37 14.61
C GLU A 34 -6.38 15.82 14.34
N GLU A 35 -5.25 16.23 14.90
CA GLU A 35 -4.76 17.61 14.76
C GLU A 35 -4.45 17.99 13.31
N GLY A 36 -3.92 17.05 12.52
CA GLY A 36 -3.63 17.26 11.12
C GLY A 36 -4.90 17.35 10.29
N ILE A 37 -5.88 16.48 10.56
CA ILE A 37 -7.17 16.46 9.87
C ILE A 37 -7.96 17.74 10.15
N GLN A 38 -8.04 18.17 11.41
CA GLN A 38 -8.67 19.44 11.78
C GLN A 38 -7.96 20.64 11.12
N PHE A 39 -6.63 20.58 10.98
CA PHE A 39 -5.88 21.61 10.30
C PHE A 39 -6.18 21.64 8.80
N CYS A 40 -6.33 20.49 8.14
CA CYS A 40 -6.79 20.42 6.76
C CYS A 40 -8.17 21.07 6.57
N GLY A 41 -9.15 20.75 7.42
CA GLY A 41 -10.48 21.36 7.38
C GLY A 41 -10.45 22.88 7.48
N LYS A 42 -9.63 23.44 8.39
CA LYS A 42 -9.42 24.91 8.50
C LYS A 42 -8.81 25.55 7.26
N ASN A 43 -8.21 24.77 6.37
CA ASN A 43 -7.58 25.23 5.13
C ASN A 43 -8.35 24.79 3.88
N ASN A 44 -9.62 24.37 4.02
CA ASN A 44 -10.47 23.88 2.93
C ASN A 44 -9.86 22.70 2.17
N ILE A 45 -9.19 21.80 2.90
CA ILE A 45 -8.64 20.57 2.34
C ILE A 45 -9.45 19.40 2.91
N ASP A 46 -10.15 18.68 2.05
CA ASP A 46 -10.90 17.49 2.42
C ASP A 46 -9.95 16.34 2.75
N VAL A 47 -10.32 15.49 3.71
CA VAL A 47 -9.52 14.33 4.09
C VAL A 47 -10.36 13.06 4.14
N ILE A 48 -9.94 12.06 3.36
CA ILE A 48 -10.41 10.68 3.47
C ILE A 48 -9.28 9.86 4.11
N VAL A 49 -9.52 9.35 5.30
CA VAL A 49 -8.60 8.47 6.01
C VAL A 49 -8.87 7.04 5.59
N THR A 50 -7.89 6.34 5.00
CA THR A 50 -7.95 4.89 4.84
C THR A 50 -6.91 4.21 5.71
N ASP A 51 -7.37 3.41 6.66
CA ASP A 51 -6.52 2.81 7.69
C ASP A 51 -7.09 1.48 8.17
N TYR A 52 -6.32 0.74 8.96
CA TYR A 52 -6.69 -0.58 9.48
C TYR A 52 -6.24 -0.79 10.93
N HIS A 53 -5.52 0.15 11.52
CA HIS A 53 -5.10 0.07 12.92
C HIS A 53 -6.28 0.24 13.89
N SER A 54 -6.08 -0.12 15.16
CA SER A 54 -7.05 0.10 16.23
C SER A 54 -7.46 1.57 16.30
N TYR A 55 -8.77 1.81 16.43
CA TYR A 55 -9.37 3.13 16.35
C TYR A 55 -9.85 3.58 17.73
N ASN A 56 -9.10 4.49 18.36
CA ASN A 56 -9.38 4.98 19.72
C ASN A 56 -9.85 6.43 19.77
N SER A 57 -9.80 7.16 18.65
CA SER A 57 -10.18 8.57 18.56
C SER A 57 -11.45 8.70 17.72
N CYS A 58 -12.31 9.69 17.96
CA CYS A 58 -13.40 10.03 17.04
C CYS A 58 -13.11 11.43 16.49
N TYR A 59 -13.09 11.58 15.17
CA TYR A 59 -12.89 12.89 14.54
C TYR A 59 -14.22 13.57 14.26
N SER A 60 -14.23 14.89 14.45
CA SER A 60 -15.33 15.74 13.98
C SER A 60 -15.20 16.09 12.50
N GLU A 61 -14.01 15.94 11.92
CA GLU A 61 -13.64 16.36 10.56
C GLU A 61 -13.12 15.16 9.76
N GLY A 62 -13.36 15.17 8.44
CA GLY A 62 -12.94 14.13 7.51
C GLY A 62 -13.78 12.85 7.52
N ILE A 63 -13.55 11.99 6.51
CA ILE A 63 -14.22 10.70 6.34
C ILE A 63 -13.24 9.59 6.73
N VAL A 64 -13.63 8.67 7.61
CA VAL A 64 -12.77 7.55 8.03
C VAL A 64 -13.27 6.22 7.46
N ILE A 65 -12.41 5.56 6.69
CA ILE A 65 -12.59 4.21 6.17
C ILE A 65 -11.60 3.29 6.91
N ASN A 66 -12.09 2.67 7.98
CA ASN A 66 -11.31 1.72 8.78
C ASN A 66 -12.22 0.57 9.26
N PRO A 67 -11.93 -0.69 8.90
CA PRO A 67 -12.73 -1.82 9.35
C PRO A 67 -12.69 -1.98 10.87
N ASN A 68 -11.62 -1.58 11.55
CA ASN A 68 -11.45 -1.65 13.01
C ASN A 68 -12.06 -0.45 13.76
N ASN A 69 -12.77 0.45 13.07
CA ASN A 69 -13.60 1.44 13.74
C ASN A 69 -14.76 0.74 14.48
N PRO A 70 -14.98 0.97 15.79
CA PRO A 70 -16.07 0.36 16.55
C PRO A 70 -17.47 0.60 15.99
N ARG A 71 -17.68 1.67 15.22
CA ARG A 71 -18.94 1.99 14.54
C ARG A 71 -19.07 1.35 13.15
N CYS A 72 -18.03 0.68 12.67
CA CYS A 72 -18.00 0.05 11.37
C CYS A 72 -18.48 -1.40 11.47
N ASN A 73 -19.58 -1.73 10.79
CA ASN A 73 -20.15 -3.08 10.75
C ASN A 73 -19.48 -3.99 9.71
N TYR A 74 -18.39 -3.56 9.07
CA TYR A 74 -17.70 -4.36 8.06
C TYR A 74 -17.22 -5.69 8.67
N PRO A 75 -17.58 -6.85 8.12
CA PRO A 75 -17.46 -8.13 8.80
C PRO A 75 -16.01 -8.60 8.96
N PHE A 76 -15.14 -8.26 8.00
CA PHE A 76 -13.75 -8.73 8.00
C PHE A 76 -12.79 -7.65 8.53
N LYS A 77 -12.27 -7.85 9.74
CA LYS A 77 -11.47 -6.87 10.49
C LYS A 77 -9.96 -6.95 10.23
N GLU A 78 -9.52 -7.95 9.48
CA GLU A 78 -8.10 -8.28 9.30
C GLU A 78 -7.52 -7.79 7.97
N LEU A 79 -8.21 -6.88 7.29
CA LEU A 79 -7.66 -6.19 6.13
C LEU A 79 -6.39 -5.41 6.52
N GLY A 80 -5.39 -5.45 5.66
CA GLY A 80 -4.27 -4.52 5.72
C GLY A 80 -4.53 -3.25 4.91
N SER A 81 -3.58 -2.32 4.96
CA SER A 81 -3.61 -1.07 4.19
C SER A 81 -3.93 -1.27 2.70
N ALA A 82 -3.27 -2.23 2.03
CA ALA A 82 -3.53 -2.51 0.61
C ALA A 82 -4.96 -3.04 0.37
N GLY A 83 -5.47 -3.86 1.29
CA GLY A 83 -6.85 -4.36 1.23
C GLY A 83 -7.86 -3.23 1.38
N VAL A 84 -7.70 -2.35 2.38
CA VAL A 84 -8.60 -1.20 2.57
C VAL A 84 -8.55 -0.25 1.36
N ALA A 85 -7.36 0.04 0.83
CA ALA A 85 -7.22 0.83 -0.39
C ALA A 85 -7.92 0.18 -1.60
N TYR A 86 -7.80 -1.15 -1.74
CA TYR A 86 -8.51 -1.89 -2.79
C TYR A 86 -10.03 -1.81 -2.63
N LYS A 87 -10.57 -1.92 -1.40
CA LYS A 87 -12.02 -1.79 -1.16
C LYS A 87 -12.55 -0.38 -1.50
N LEU A 88 -11.76 0.66 -1.23
CA LEU A 88 -12.08 2.02 -1.68
C LEU A 88 -12.10 2.09 -3.21
N ALA A 89 -11.05 1.60 -3.86
CA ALA A 89 -10.98 1.56 -5.32
C ALA A 89 -12.11 0.72 -5.95
N GLU A 90 -12.50 -0.38 -5.31
CA GLU A 90 -13.63 -1.24 -5.69
C GLU A 90 -14.95 -0.49 -5.66
N THR A 91 -15.18 0.28 -4.61
CA THR A 91 -16.39 1.11 -4.48
C THR A 91 -16.45 2.19 -5.57
N ILE A 92 -15.33 2.87 -5.81
CA ILE A 92 -15.22 3.88 -6.88
C ILE A 92 -15.43 3.22 -8.25
N SER A 93 -14.77 2.09 -8.50
CA SER A 93 -14.90 1.32 -9.74
C SER A 93 -16.34 0.90 -9.99
N PHE A 94 -17.05 0.45 -8.95
CA PHE A 94 -18.45 0.07 -9.06
C PHE A 94 -19.34 1.27 -9.40
N TYR A 95 -19.15 2.40 -8.71
CA TYR A 95 -19.92 3.62 -8.95
C TYR A 95 -19.77 4.13 -10.40
N TYR A 96 -18.53 4.16 -10.91
CA TYR A 96 -18.23 4.61 -12.27
C TYR A 96 -18.31 3.50 -13.33
N LYS A 97 -18.74 2.28 -12.97
CA LYS A 97 -18.80 1.11 -13.86
C LYS A 97 -17.46 0.83 -14.58
N MET A 98 -16.35 1.09 -13.90
CA MET A 98 -15.02 0.80 -14.43
C MET A 98 -14.79 -0.72 -14.46
N THR A 99 -14.05 -1.16 -15.46
CA THR A 99 -13.64 -2.56 -15.62
C THR A 99 -12.19 -2.75 -15.22
N CYS A 100 -11.79 -4.01 -14.97
CA CYS A 100 -10.40 -4.43 -14.81
C CYS A 100 -9.70 -3.97 -13.52
N LEU A 101 -10.42 -3.68 -12.43
CA LEU A 101 -9.79 -3.44 -11.12
C LEU A 101 -9.00 -4.66 -10.63
N GLN A 102 -9.43 -5.86 -11.02
CA GLN A 102 -8.78 -7.11 -10.64
C GLN A 102 -7.29 -7.15 -11.02
N LYS A 103 -6.86 -6.38 -12.03
CA LYS A 103 -5.45 -6.31 -12.43
C LYS A 103 -4.49 -5.81 -11.34
N TYR A 104 -5.02 -5.20 -10.27
CA TYR A 104 -4.25 -4.71 -9.12
C TYR A 104 -4.21 -5.70 -7.95
N LEU A 105 -4.86 -6.87 -8.06
CA LEU A 105 -4.90 -7.86 -6.98
C LEU A 105 -3.51 -8.46 -6.69
N ASP A 106 -2.59 -8.42 -7.64
CA ASP A 106 -1.18 -8.77 -7.42
C ASP A 106 -0.53 -7.83 -6.37
N LEU A 107 -0.75 -6.52 -6.46
CA LEU A 107 -0.29 -5.55 -5.47
C LEU A 107 -0.95 -5.75 -4.11
N VAL A 108 -2.25 -6.05 -4.08
CA VAL A 108 -2.98 -6.33 -2.83
C VAL A 108 -2.46 -7.58 -2.15
N MET A 109 -2.22 -8.64 -2.92
CA MET A 109 -1.62 -9.88 -2.43
C MET A 109 -0.21 -9.63 -1.90
N ILE A 110 0.66 -8.92 -2.65
CA ILE A 110 2.01 -8.57 -2.19
C ILE A 110 1.94 -7.81 -0.86
N GLY A 111 1.07 -6.80 -0.74
CA GLY A 111 0.88 -6.07 0.51
C GLY A 111 0.37 -6.93 1.66
N THR A 112 -0.47 -7.92 1.38
CA THR A 112 -1.03 -8.86 2.37
C THR A 112 0.03 -9.83 2.88
N VAL A 113 0.77 -10.45 1.96
CA VAL A 113 1.80 -11.46 2.25
C VAL A 113 3.01 -10.83 2.94
N THR A 114 3.50 -9.70 2.45
CA THR A 114 4.67 -9.02 3.05
C THR A 114 4.40 -8.48 4.44
N LYS A 115 3.14 -8.13 4.77
CA LYS A 115 2.71 -7.76 6.12
C LYS A 115 2.37 -8.93 7.02
N LYS A 116 2.52 -10.17 6.55
CA LYS A 116 2.25 -11.40 7.30
C LYS A 116 0.84 -11.41 7.92
N LEU A 117 -0.15 -10.91 7.18
CA LEU A 117 -1.53 -10.89 7.64
C LEU A 117 -2.12 -12.30 7.65
N SER A 118 -3.18 -12.50 8.44
CA SER A 118 -3.92 -13.76 8.47
C SER A 118 -4.55 -14.06 7.11
N ILE A 119 -4.23 -15.22 6.54
CA ILE A 119 -4.72 -15.66 5.21
C ILE A 119 -6.03 -16.42 5.38
N ARG A 120 -7.07 -15.68 5.78
CA ARG A 120 -8.45 -16.13 5.91
C ARG A 120 -9.40 -15.07 5.38
N GLY A 121 -10.66 -15.43 5.18
CA GLY A 121 -11.68 -14.49 4.68
C GLY A 121 -11.24 -13.79 3.39
N GLU A 122 -11.34 -12.47 3.36
CA GLU A 122 -10.98 -11.69 2.17
C GLU A 122 -9.48 -11.69 1.87
N ASN A 123 -8.62 -11.78 2.89
CA ASN A 123 -7.17 -11.88 2.64
C ASN A 123 -6.85 -13.18 1.88
N LYS A 124 -7.56 -14.28 2.16
CA LYS A 124 -7.40 -15.53 1.38
C LYS A 124 -7.79 -15.32 -0.08
N PHE A 125 -8.91 -14.66 -0.33
CA PHE A 125 -9.34 -14.31 -1.69
C PHE A 125 -8.30 -13.43 -2.41
N PHE A 126 -7.80 -12.39 -1.76
CA PHE A 126 -6.76 -11.54 -2.35
C PHE A 126 -5.50 -12.32 -2.69
N VAL A 127 -5.08 -13.25 -1.83
CA VAL A 127 -3.93 -14.10 -2.10
C VAL A 127 -4.17 -15.00 -3.32
N GLU A 128 -5.29 -15.72 -3.34
CA GLU A 128 -5.63 -16.64 -4.44
C GLU A 128 -5.76 -15.93 -5.79
N GLU A 129 -6.49 -14.81 -5.84
CA GLU A 129 -6.65 -14.04 -7.08
C GLU A 129 -5.40 -13.26 -7.45
N GLY A 130 -4.70 -12.69 -6.47
CA GLY A 130 -3.45 -11.98 -6.73
C GLY A 130 -2.35 -12.88 -7.28
N LEU A 131 -2.29 -14.15 -6.86
CA LEU A 131 -1.41 -15.15 -7.48
C LEU A 131 -1.75 -15.42 -8.95
N LYS A 132 -3.04 -15.45 -9.30
CA LYS A 132 -3.46 -15.59 -10.71
C LYS A 132 -3.04 -14.36 -11.53
N GLN A 133 -3.24 -13.17 -10.97
CA GLN A 133 -2.86 -11.92 -11.63
C GLN A 133 -1.35 -11.78 -11.77
N LEU A 134 -0.58 -12.20 -10.75
CA LEU A 134 0.87 -12.15 -10.76
C LEU A 134 1.45 -12.88 -11.99
N LYS A 135 0.91 -14.06 -12.35
CA LYS A 135 1.34 -14.84 -13.53
C LYS A 135 1.23 -14.10 -14.86
N SER A 136 0.35 -13.10 -14.94
CA SER A 136 0.09 -12.31 -16.14
C SER A 136 0.19 -10.82 -15.89
N THR A 137 0.93 -10.42 -14.85
CA THR A 137 1.02 -9.02 -14.43
C THR A 137 1.56 -8.16 -15.57
N ASN A 138 1.06 -6.93 -15.67
CA ASN A 138 1.60 -5.90 -16.56
C ASN A 138 2.46 -4.87 -15.83
N ASN A 139 2.67 -5.05 -14.53
CA ASN A 139 3.48 -4.15 -13.73
C ASN A 139 4.98 -4.40 -13.99
N TYR A 140 5.66 -3.43 -14.60
CA TYR A 140 7.09 -3.54 -14.91
C TYR A 140 7.95 -3.68 -13.66
N GLY A 141 7.56 -3.06 -12.54
CA GLY A 141 8.27 -3.17 -11.28
C GLY A 141 8.23 -4.57 -10.69
N ILE A 142 7.05 -5.19 -10.68
CA ILE A 142 6.89 -6.57 -10.23
C ILE A 142 7.72 -7.53 -11.11
N LYS A 143 7.67 -7.35 -12.44
CA LYS A 143 8.50 -8.13 -13.38
C LYS A 143 9.99 -8.00 -13.08
N ALA A 144 10.47 -6.79 -12.92
CA ALA A 144 11.88 -6.52 -12.64
C ALA A 144 12.34 -7.12 -11.30
N LEU A 145 11.49 -7.13 -10.27
CA LEU A 145 11.82 -7.74 -8.97
C LEU A 145 11.94 -9.27 -9.07
N LEU A 146 11.01 -9.91 -9.78
CA LEU A 146 11.02 -11.35 -10.01
C LEU A 146 12.23 -11.80 -10.82
N GLU A 147 12.57 -11.07 -11.88
CA GLU A 147 13.75 -11.33 -12.71
C GLU A 147 15.05 -11.23 -11.90
N GLU A 148 15.21 -10.20 -11.06
CA GLU A 148 16.40 -10.02 -10.21
C GLU A 148 16.56 -11.17 -9.18
N HIS A 149 15.47 -11.85 -8.83
CA HIS A 149 15.46 -13.00 -7.92
C HIS A 149 15.48 -14.35 -8.66
N ASN A 150 15.71 -14.36 -9.98
CA ASN A 150 15.68 -15.56 -10.84
C ASN A 150 14.40 -16.39 -10.67
N THR A 151 13.26 -15.74 -10.44
CA THR A 151 11.96 -16.40 -10.30
C THR A 151 11.18 -16.26 -11.60
N HIS A 152 10.84 -17.38 -12.25
CA HIS A 152 10.24 -17.38 -13.57
C HIS A 152 8.78 -17.86 -13.55
N TYR A 153 7.89 -17.02 -14.12
CA TYR A 153 6.43 -17.18 -14.09
C TYR A 153 5.85 -18.52 -14.55
N LYS A 154 6.57 -19.24 -15.43
CA LYS A 154 6.03 -20.40 -16.16
C LYS A 154 6.36 -21.74 -15.51
N GLU A 155 7.35 -21.77 -14.62
CA GLU A 155 7.93 -23.03 -14.11
C GLU A 155 7.83 -23.15 -12.59
N ASP A 156 7.78 -22.02 -11.87
CA ASP A 156 7.83 -22.04 -10.41
C ASP A 156 6.44 -22.09 -9.75
N PHE A 157 6.30 -23.00 -8.77
CA PHE A 157 5.23 -22.90 -7.80
C PHE A 157 5.52 -21.72 -6.88
N PHE A 158 4.75 -20.64 -7.01
CA PHE A 158 4.85 -19.49 -6.11
C PHE A 158 4.36 -19.90 -4.71
N ASN A 159 5.27 -20.35 -3.85
CA ASN A 159 5.02 -20.37 -2.41
C ASN A 159 5.00 -18.92 -1.90
N LEU A 160 4.11 -18.63 -0.96
CA LEU A 160 3.96 -17.32 -0.33
C LEU A 160 5.23 -16.87 0.38
N GLU A 161 6.05 -17.80 0.87
CA GLU A 161 7.36 -17.49 1.45
C GLU A 161 8.32 -16.91 0.41
N THR A 162 8.33 -17.46 -0.80
CA THR A 162 9.13 -16.94 -1.92
C THR A 162 8.66 -15.55 -2.33
N ILE A 163 7.34 -15.32 -2.39
CA ILE A 163 6.82 -13.96 -2.64
C ILE A 163 7.24 -13.01 -1.52
N ALA A 164 7.06 -13.41 -0.26
CA ALA A 164 7.46 -12.59 0.89
C ALA A 164 8.96 -12.26 0.88
N SER A 165 9.82 -13.14 0.35
CA SER A 165 11.26 -12.95 0.28
C SER A 165 11.74 -12.17 -0.95
N ILE A 166 10.91 -12.03 -2.00
CA ILE A 166 11.18 -11.21 -3.21
C ILE A 166 10.74 -9.76 -3.01
N PHE A 167 9.68 -9.57 -2.24
CA PHE A 167 9.19 -8.25 -1.84
C PHE A 167 9.51 -7.95 -0.36
N PRO A 168 10.64 -8.42 0.22
CA PRO A 168 10.85 -8.34 1.65
C PRO A 168 10.88 -6.87 2.01
N GLU A 169 10.13 -6.49 3.05
CA GLU A 169 9.98 -5.14 3.59
C GLU A 169 10.85 -4.11 2.88
N MET A 170 10.42 -3.67 1.68
CA MET A 170 11.22 -2.76 0.84
C MET A 170 11.50 -1.42 1.56
N ILE A 171 10.96 -1.23 2.77
CA ILE A 171 11.08 -0.07 3.62
C ILE A 171 11.46 -0.52 5.04
N PRO A 172 12.74 -0.53 5.45
CA PRO A 172 13.02 -0.29 6.86
C PRO A 172 12.47 1.10 7.20
N GLU A 173 11.88 1.21 8.38
CA GLU A 173 11.17 2.39 8.90
C GLU A 173 12.04 3.68 8.95
N GLU A 174 13.33 3.60 8.63
CA GLU A 174 14.34 4.61 8.96
C GLU A 174 14.89 5.42 7.76
N ARG A 175 14.52 5.14 6.50
CA ARG A 175 14.94 5.98 5.35
C ARG A 175 13.82 6.32 4.37
N ILE A 176 13.37 7.57 4.45
CA ILE A 176 12.39 8.25 3.58
C ILE A 176 12.73 8.11 2.08
N ASN A 177 14.01 7.97 1.70
CA ASN A 177 14.40 7.83 0.29
C ASN A 177 13.95 6.51 -0.35
N ASN A 178 13.75 5.45 0.43
CA ASN A 178 13.34 4.16 -0.12
C ASN A 178 11.84 4.10 -0.40
N SER A 179 10.98 4.88 0.27
CA SER A 179 9.54 4.79 0.01
C SER A 179 9.13 5.36 -1.35
N ARG A 180 9.71 6.50 -1.76
CA ARG A 180 9.43 7.13 -3.06
C ARG A 180 9.86 6.25 -4.24
N ILE A 181 11.07 5.66 -4.16
CA ILE A 181 11.59 4.83 -5.25
C ILE A 181 10.79 3.54 -5.43
N ILE A 182 10.13 3.04 -4.38
CA ILE A 182 9.22 1.89 -4.47
C ILE A 182 7.92 2.26 -5.14
N VAL A 183 7.34 3.42 -4.79
CA VAL A 183 6.15 3.92 -5.48
C VAL A 183 6.48 4.09 -6.96
N GLU A 184 7.64 4.67 -7.29
CA GLU A 184 8.12 4.79 -8.67
C GLU A 184 8.27 3.42 -9.35
N LEU A 185 8.90 2.44 -8.69
CA LEU A 185 9.03 1.06 -9.21
C LEU A 185 7.67 0.46 -9.57
N LEU A 186 6.69 0.57 -8.68
CA LEU A 186 5.39 -0.08 -8.83
C LEU A 186 4.42 0.70 -9.73
N THR A 187 4.77 1.94 -10.13
CA THR A 187 3.91 2.81 -10.96
C THR A 187 4.55 3.23 -12.28
N THR A 188 5.84 2.96 -12.51
CA THR A 188 6.53 3.30 -13.75
C THR A 188 5.97 2.52 -14.95
N ASN A 189 5.91 3.20 -16.09
CA ASN A 189 5.59 2.61 -17.40
C ASN A 189 6.85 2.32 -18.24
N ASP A 190 8.04 2.44 -17.65
CA ASP A 190 9.33 2.18 -18.30
C ASP A 190 9.99 0.94 -17.69
N SER A 191 10.13 -0.11 -18.51
CA SER A 191 10.78 -1.36 -18.12
C SER A 191 12.26 -1.22 -17.78
N TYR A 192 12.99 -0.32 -18.46
CA TYR A 192 14.40 -0.05 -18.16
C TYR A 192 14.52 0.62 -16.79
N ARG A 193 13.64 1.60 -16.52
CA ARG A 193 13.61 2.27 -15.22
C ARG A 193 13.26 1.30 -14.09
N ALA A 194 12.28 0.41 -14.32
CA ALA A 194 11.94 -0.64 -13.37
C ALA A 194 13.13 -1.56 -13.06
N ALA A 195 13.86 -2.01 -14.09
CA ALA A 195 15.05 -2.83 -13.94
C ALA A 195 16.17 -2.12 -13.14
N GLN A 196 16.41 -0.84 -13.40
CA GLN A 196 17.38 -0.03 -12.65
C GLN A 196 17.02 0.05 -11.16
N ILE A 197 15.77 0.35 -10.85
CA ILE A 197 15.30 0.46 -9.47
C ILE A 197 15.35 -0.91 -8.78
N SER A 198 14.89 -1.97 -9.43
CA SER A 198 14.93 -3.34 -8.90
C SER A 198 16.36 -3.76 -8.51
N LYS A 199 17.31 -3.58 -9.42
CA LYS A 199 18.74 -3.87 -9.16
C LYS A 199 19.30 -3.06 -8.00
N TYR A 200 18.96 -1.77 -7.92
CA TYR A 200 19.34 -0.91 -6.80
C TYR A 200 18.80 -1.47 -5.47
N LEU A 201 17.50 -1.76 -5.39
CA LEU A 201 16.87 -2.28 -4.18
C LEU A 201 17.45 -3.63 -3.76
N TYR A 202 17.67 -4.53 -4.71
CA TYR A 202 18.28 -5.83 -4.45
C TYR A 202 19.70 -5.71 -3.90
N SER A 203 20.51 -4.81 -4.46
CA SER A 203 21.86 -4.55 -3.94
C SER A 203 21.85 -4.02 -2.50
N GLU A 204 20.89 -3.15 -2.16
CA GLU A 204 20.70 -2.63 -0.81
C GLU A 204 20.28 -3.72 0.19
N ILE A 205 19.39 -4.64 -0.21
CA ILE A 205 18.99 -5.78 0.61
C ILE A 205 20.20 -6.69 0.88
N LYS A 206 20.97 -7.05 -0.15
CA LYS A 206 22.17 -7.89 -0.01
C LYS A 206 23.24 -7.26 0.87
N ARG A 207 23.42 -5.93 0.78
CA ARG A 207 24.39 -5.20 1.61
C ARG A 207 24.02 -5.29 3.09
N ARG A 208 22.74 -5.29 3.42
CA ARG A 208 22.25 -5.42 4.81
C ARG A 208 22.39 -6.82 5.35
N ALA A 209 22.12 -7.86 4.54
CA ALA A 209 22.24 -9.25 4.97
C ALA A 209 23.68 -9.67 5.35
N LYS A 210 24.69 -8.86 4.98
CA LYS A 210 26.11 -9.08 5.31
C LYS A 210 26.57 -8.37 6.59
N ASN A 211 25.75 -7.48 7.15
CA ASN A 211 26.03 -6.71 8.36
C ASN A 211 25.17 -7.23 9.52
#